data_AF-A0A5J4KTL2-F1
#
_entry.id   AF-A0A5J4KTL2-F1
#
_cell.length_a   1.000
_cell.length_b   1.000
_cell.length_c   1.000
_cell.angle_alpha   90.00
_cell.angle_beta   90.00
_cell.angle_gamma   90.00
#
_symmetry.space_group_name_H-M   'P 1'
#
loop_
_entity.id
_entity.type
_entity.pdbx_description
1 polymer ?
#
loop_
_entity_poly.entity_id
_entity_poly.type
_entity_poly.pdbx_seq_one_letter_code
_entity_poly.pdbx_strand_id
1 'polypeptide(L)'
;MSVSQHDWSLHRKGQIDQERHKEKIREAVKKNLGEIVSEESIILSDGKKTVRVPIRSLEEYNFRYDFGRQQHAGQGNGKSKVGDVVAQEPKPGKGKKGEAGKDAGYDYYEAEISMEELAALIFEDLGLPNLEQKRQQEMQTEAVRFTDVRKKGAMANLDKKRTIMENIKRNAAKGDASFKDIKSDDLRFKTWEPTIKYQSNAVVLAMMDVSGCHTAGHNIELADGSYKDVSQVVEGDMVACMDFSTMQKTIAPVVETFTKLAPKTLILETEDTTLRATPQHRYFVYAEDSNEIVEKRAEELCIGDKLILINSWGSTSAEKQATLSEDQAYMLGALLGDGHIFVSPNSSYITITDESEERLLQYQEVFERAYGVKGLIRHRPGPNNRKRIHFNSAPLARLLISQYPMLKRYSRNRYIEPTWQHLSGYS
;
A
#
# COMPACT_ATOMS: atom_id res chain seq x y z
N MET A 1 80.37 3.05 20.07
CA MET A 1 79.34 2.90 19.03
C MET A 1 78.27 3.94 19.28
N SER A 2 78.15 4.94 18.41
CA SER A 2 77.08 5.94 18.49
C SER A 2 75.80 5.36 17.89
N VAL A 3 74.74 5.24 18.69
CA VAL A 3 73.42 4.81 18.22
C VAL A 3 72.71 6.06 17.69
N SER A 4 72.57 6.17 16.36
CA SER A 4 71.71 7.18 15.74
C SER A 4 70.30 6.63 15.60
N GLN A 5 69.34 7.18 16.35
CA GLN A 5 67.91 6.95 16.08
C GLN A 5 67.51 7.75 14.84
N HIS A 6 67.12 7.07 13.77
CA HIS A 6 66.48 7.70 12.63
C HIS A 6 64.96 7.66 12.87
N ASP A 7 64.30 8.81 12.77
CA ASP A 7 62.85 8.89 12.91
C ASP A 7 62.17 8.34 11.64
N TRP A 8 61.63 7.13 11.75
CA TRP A 8 60.93 6.45 10.65
C TRP A 8 59.49 6.95 10.44
N SER A 9 59.08 8.05 11.09
CA SER A 9 57.76 8.68 10.90
C SER A 9 57.44 9.02 9.44
N LEU A 10 58.45 9.36 8.63
CA LEU A 10 58.31 9.68 7.20
C LEU A 10 57.89 8.50 6.30
N HIS A 11 58.14 7.25 6.71
CA HIS A 11 57.83 6.06 5.90
C HIS A 11 56.44 5.47 6.16
N ARG A 12 55.71 5.97 7.17
CA ARG A 12 54.31 5.56 7.47
C ARG A 12 53.25 6.42 6.78
N LYS A 13 53.66 7.28 5.84
CA LYS A 13 52.76 8.21 5.15
C LYS A 13 51.58 7.49 4.49
N GLY A 14 51.81 6.32 3.88
CA GLY A 14 50.74 5.51 3.29
C GLY A 14 49.71 5.00 4.30
N GLN A 15 50.14 4.57 5.49
CA GLN A 15 49.23 4.10 6.54
C GLN A 15 48.44 5.27 7.14
N ILE A 16 49.09 6.41 7.37
CA ILE A 16 48.45 7.63 7.87
C ILE A 16 47.45 8.17 6.84
N ASP A 17 47.77 8.12 5.55
CA ASP A 17 46.86 8.52 4.48
C ASP A 17 45.66 7.58 4.38
N GLN A 18 45.85 6.27 4.56
CA GLN A 18 44.76 5.30 4.64
C GLN A 18 43.86 5.53 5.86
N GLU A 19 44.44 5.83 7.03
CA GLU A 19 43.68 6.15 8.25
C GLU A 19 42.86 7.43 8.06
N ARG A 20 43.47 8.51 7.55
CA ARG A 20 42.76 9.75 7.21
C ARG A 20 41.66 9.55 6.17
N HIS A 21 41.91 8.69 5.18
CA HIS A 21 40.91 8.34 4.18
C HIS A 21 39.71 7.62 4.82
N LYS A 22 39.97 6.63 5.69
CA LYS A 22 38.92 5.93 6.44
C LYS A 22 38.14 6.86 7.36
N GLU A 23 38.79 7.80 8.03
CA GLU A 23 38.15 8.83 8.86
C GLU A 23 37.22 9.72 8.03
N LYS A 24 37.69 10.23 6.89
CA LYS A 24 36.87 11.04 5.98
C LYS A 24 35.67 10.26 5.42
N ILE A 25 35.85 8.98 5.10
CA ILE A 25 34.74 8.11 4.71
C ILE A 25 33.72 8.01 5.85
N ARG A 26 34.16 7.71 7.08
CA ARG A 26 33.26 7.61 8.24
C ARG A 26 32.51 8.91 8.49
N GLU A 27 33.17 10.06 8.38
CA GLU A 27 32.53 11.37 8.54
C GLU A 27 31.51 11.65 7.43
N ALA A 28 31.83 11.32 6.18
CA ALA A 28 30.92 11.50 5.05
C ALA A 28 29.68 10.60 5.19
N VAL A 29 29.87 9.35 5.62
CA VAL A 29 28.78 8.42 5.94
C VAL A 29 27.95 8.98 7.07
N LYS A 30 28.57 9.39 8.19
CA LYS A 30 27.86 9.95 9.36
C LYS A 30 26.98 11.15 8.99
N LYS A 31 27.48 12.07 8.16
CA LYS A 31 26.72 13.24 7.69
C LYS A 31 25.51 12.89 6.83
N ASN A 32 25.57 11.76 6.10
CA ASN A 32 24.52 11.33 5.17
C ASN A 32 23.79 10.05 5.61
N LEU A 33 23.94 9.63 6.89
CA LEU A 33 23.36 8.38 7.40
C LEU A 33 21.85 8.32 7.20
N GLY A 34 21.15 9.44 7.43
CA GLY A 34 19.69 9.51 7.26
C GLY A 34 19.23 9.23 5.84
N GLU A 35 19.94 9.79 4.84
CA GLU A 35 19.66 9.55 3.42
C GLU A 35 19.99 8.10 3.04
N ILE A 36 21.12 7.57 3.50
CA ILE A 36 21.56 6.18 3.21
C ILE A 36 20.58 5.14 3.77
N VAL A 37 20.03 5.37 4.96
CA VAL A 37 19.03 4.46 5.57
C VAL A 37 17.68 4.55 4.84
N SER A 38 17.35 5.71 4.27
CA SER A 38 16.10 5.91 3.53
C SER A 38 16.13 5.36 2.10
N GLU A 39 17.30 5.22 1.50
CA GLU A 39 17.45 4.63 0.16
C GLU A 39 17.45 3.09 0.24
N GLU A 40 16.53 2.44 -0.49
CA GLU A 40 16.31 0.97 -0.58
C GLU A 40 17.54 0.10 -0.97
N SER A 41 18.72 0.70 -1.18
CA SER A 41 19.96 0.01 -1.58
C SER A 41 20.46 -1.03 -0.57
N ILE A 42 19.95 -1.03 0.67
CA ILE A 42 20.24 -2.01 1.73
C ILE A 42 19.71 -3.41 1.38
N ILE A 43 18.75 -3.54 0.44
CA ILE A 43 18.03 -4.78 0.15
C ILE A 43 18.55 -5.45 -1.14
N LEU A 44 19.86 -5.63 -1.31
CA LEU A 44 20.37 -6.56 -2.33
C LEU A 44 21.68 -7.20 -1.84
N SER A 45 21.61 -8.47 -1.43
CA SER A 45 22.56 -9.56 -1.75
C SER A 45 22.74 -10.55 -0.58
N ASP A 46 22.07 -11.68 -0.71
CA ASP A 46 22.52 -13.03 -0.39
C ASP A 46 23.76 -13.15 0.53
N GLY A 47 23.52 -13.27 1.84
CA GLY A 47 24.44 -13.88 2.83
C GLY A 47 25.78 -13.21 3.12
N LYS A 48 26.25 -12.25 2.31
CA LYS A 48 27.50 -11.49 2.53
C LYS A 48 27.16 -10.00 2.60
N LYS A 49 27.10 -9.50 3.83
CA LYS A 49 26.57 -8.18 4.23
C LYS A 49 27.52 -7.02 3.92
N THR A 50 27.67 -6.64 2.65
CA THR A 50 28.40 -5.42 2.23
C THR A 50 27.44 -4.43 1.55
N VAL A 51 27.33 -3.23 2.11
CA VAL A 51 26.51 -2.11 1.61
C VAL A 51 27.40 -1.19 0.78
N ARG A 52 26.97 -0.85 -0.44
CA ARG A 52 27.70 0.07 -1.34
C ARG A 52 27.18 1.49 -1.13
N VAL A 53 27.99 2.35 -0.52
CA VAL A 53 27.63 3.75 -0.27
C VAL A 53 28.27 4.64 -1.33
N PRO A 54 27.49 5.39 -2.14
CA PRO A 54 28.05 6.36 -3.07
C PRO A 54 28.58 7.57 -2.30
N ILE A 55 29.89 7.77 -2.35
CA ILE A 55 30.56 8.93 -1.76
C ILE A 55 30.82 9.93 -2.88
N ARG A 56 30.48 11.20 -2.62
CA ARG A 56 30.84 12.31 -3.51
C ARG A 56 32.36 12.45 -3.54
N SER A 57 32.97 12.28 -4.72
CA SER A 57 34.42 12.45 -4.89
C SER A 57 34.88 13.82 -4.40
N LEU A 58 36.02 13.86 -3.71
CA LEU A 58 36.78 15.10 -3.50
C LEU A 58 37.64 15.32 -4.75
N GLU A 59 37.48 16.46 -5.42
CA GLU A 59 38.32 16.81 -6.57
C GLU A 59 39.78 16.98 -6.14
N GLU A 60 40.67 16.12 -6.65
CA GLU A 60 42.12 16.29 -6.45
C GLU A 60 42.69 17.38 -7.37
N TYR A 61 43.62 18.18 -6.85
CA TYR A 61 44.30 19.20 -7.65
C TYR A 61 45.25 18.53 -8.66
N ASN A 62 44.94 18.68 -9.95
CA ASN A 62 45.81 18.23 -11.03
C ASN A 62 46.90 19.27 -11.33
N PHE A 63 48.17 18.88 -11.19
CA PHE A 63 49.29 19.69 -11.63
C PHE A 63 49.37 19.68 -13.17
N ARG A 64 49.11 20.82 -13.80
CA ARG A 64 49.40 21.03 -15.23
C ARG A 64 50.77 21.68 -15.38
N TYR A 65 51.60 21.11 -16.25
CA TYR A 65 52.84 21.75 -16.68
C TYR A 65 52.51 23.02 -17.49
N ASP A 66 52.95 24.17 -17.01
CA ASP A 66 52.84 25.45 -17.71
C ASP A 66 54.02 25.60 -18.68
N PHE A 67 53.76 25.38 -19.98
CA PHE A 67 54.75 25.51 -21.04
C PHE A 67 55.10 26.98 -21.36
N GLY A 68 54.33 27.96 -20.85
CA GLY A 68 54.46 29.37 -21.20
C GLY A 68 55.58 30.14 -20.49
N ARG A 69 56.25 29.53 -19.50
CA ARG A 69 57.31 30.19 -18.69
C ARG A 69 58.74 29.85 -19.07
N GLN A 70 58.97 29.07 -20.13
CA GLN A 70 60.33 28.86 -20.64
C GLN A 70 60.79 30.07 -21.48
N GLN A 71 62.02 30.53 -21.27
CA GLN A 71 62.64 31.53 -22.16
C GLN A 71 62.90 30.88 -23.52
N HIS A 72 62.07 31.21 -24.51
CA HIS A 72 62.24 30.72 -25.87
C HIS A 72 63.19 31.66 -26.63
N ALA A 73 64.29 31.13 -27.18
CA ALA A 73 65.14 31.86 -28.11
C ALA A 73 64.58 31.73 -29.53
N GLY A 74 64.12 32.84 -30.12
CA GLY A 74 63.63 32.88 -31.50
C GLY A 74 64.69 33.42 -32.46
N GLN A 75 64.95 32.73 -33.57
CA GLN A 75 65.86 33.20 -34.63
C GLN A 75 65.04 33.83 -35.77
N GLY A 76 65.33 35.10 -36.10
CA GLY A 76 64.67 35.84 -37.19
C GLY A 76 65.49 35.87 -38.48
N ASN A 77 64.83 36.12 -39.61
CA ASN A 77 65.44 36.05 -40.95
C ASN A 77 66.27 37.31 -41.35
N GLY A 78 66.79 38.05 -40.37
CA GLY A 78 67.76 39.15 -40.59
C GLY A 78 67.21 40.50 -41.08
N LYS A 79 65.88 40.69 -41.17
CA LYS A 79 65.23 41.97 -41.57
C LYS A 79 64.18 42.48 -40.56
N SER A 80 64.23 42.05 -39.31
CA SER A 80 63.24 42.39 -38.27
C SER A 80 63.56 43.71 -37.57
N LYS A 81 62.54 44.48 -37.17
CA LYS A 81 62.68 45.68 -36.34
C LYS A 81 62.29 45.39 -34.89
N VAL A 82 62.76 46.23 -33.97
CA VAL A 82 62.40 46.15 -32.54
C VAL A 82 60.89 46.33 -32.39
N GLY A 83 60.19 45.26 -31.98
CA GLY A 83 58.73 45.20 -31.84
C GLY A 83 58.04 44.15 -32.70
N ASP A 84 58.73 43.53 -33.67
CA ASP A 84 58.16 42.49 -34.52
C ASP A 84 58.01 41.14 -33.79
N VAL A 85 56.85 40.49 -33.93
CA VAL A 85 56.55 39.18 -33.34
C VAL A 85 57.16 38.07 -34.21
N VAL A 86 58.10 37.28 -33.66
CA VAL A 86 58.87 36.27 -34.42
C VAL A 86 58.14 34.92 -34.50
N ALA A 87 57.24 34.60 -33.56
CA ALA A 87 56.36 33.44 -33.60
C ALA A 87 55.11 33.67 -32.74
N GLN A 88 53.97 33.09 -33.13
CA GLN A 88 52.74 33.06 -32.34
C GLN A 88 52.32 31.60 -32.15
N GLU A 89 52.02 31.19 -30.91
CA GLU A 89 51.60 29.82 -30.60
C GLU A 89 50.32 29.43 -31.38
N PRO A 90 50.23 28.19 -31.90
CA PRO A 90 49.01 27.72 -32.53
C PRO A 90 47.91 27.57 -31.47
N LYS A 91 46.82 28.33 -31.62
CA LYS A 91 45.61 28.13 -30.80
C LYS A 91 45.05 26.73 -31.05
N PRO A 92 44.65 25.97 -30.01
CA PRO A 92 44.09 24.64 -30.19
C PRO A 92 42.81 24.71 -31.03
N GLY A 93 42.75 23.88 -32.07
CA GLY A 93 41.68 23.86 -33.06
C GLY A 93 40.32 23.47 -32.46
N LYS A 94 39.26 24.08 -33.00
CA LYS A 94 37.86 23.70 -32.73
C LYS A 94 37.59 22.28 -33.27
N GLY A 95 37.50 21.31 -32.36
CA GLY A 95 36.85 20.03 -32.62
C GLY A 95 35.35 20.22 -32.87
N LYS A 96 34.80 19.53 -33.87
CA LYS A 96 33.38 19.54 -34.23
C LYS A 96 32.52 18.79 -33.20
N LYS A 97 31.38 19.41 -32.90
CA LYS A 97 30.16 18.97 -32.20
C LYS A 97 29.96 17.45 -32.02
N GLY A 98 30.23 16.98 -30.81
CA GLY A 98 29.22 16.28 -30.00
C GLY A 98 29.02 17.13 -28.74
N GLU A 99 27.79 17.43 -28.35
CA GLU A 99 27.49 18.14 -27.10
C GLU A 99 27.89 17.25 -25.91
N ALA A 100 29.11 17.43 -25.41
CA ALA A 100 29.42 17.06 -24.04
C ALA A 100 28.71 18.08 -23.13
N GLY A 101 27.92 17.60 -22.18
CA GLY A 101 27.24 18.44 -21.18
C GLY A 101 28.25 19.39 -20.53
N LYS A 102 27.81 20.63 -20.27
CA LYS A 102 28.65 21.66 -19.65
C LYS A 102 28.78 21.51 -18.13
N ASP A 103 28.07 20.54 -17.55
CA ASP A 103 28.15 20.24 -16.13
C ASP A 103 29.19 19.13 -15.92
N ALA A 104 30.04 19.32 -14.90
CA ALA A 104 31.01 18.32 -14.50
C ALA A 104 30.26 17.02 -14.17
N GLY A 105 30.61 15.92 -14.85
CA GLY A 105 30.15 14.61 -14.44
C GLY A 105 30.67 14.33 -13.03
N TYR A 106 29.77 13.97 -12.12
CA TYR A 106 30.16 13.59 -10.76
C TYR A 106 30.70 12.18 -10.79
N ASP A 107 31.99 12.02 -10.48
CA ASP A 107 32.55 10.71 -10.20
C ASP A 107 32.06 10.25 -8.83
N TYR A 108 31.22 9.22 -8.80
CA TYR A 108 30.79 8.55 -7.57
C TYR A 108 31.82 7.48 -7.22
N TYR A 109 32.43 7.59 -6.04
CA TYR A 109 33.23 6.49 -5.48
C TYR A 109 32.32 5.64 -4.61
N GLU A 110 32.18 4.36 -4.95
CA GLU A 110 31.40 3.41 -4.15
C GLU A 110 32.30 2.81 -3.07
N ALA A 111 31.99 3.05 -1.81
CA ALA A 111 32.66 2.39 -0.69
C ALA A 111 31.84 1.18 -0.22
N GLU A 112 32.49 0.04 -0.04
CA GLU A 112 31.89 -1.14 0.58
C GLU A 112 32.01 -1.04 2.10
N ILE A 113 30.88 -0.95 2.81
CA ILE A 113 30.81 -0.89 4.28
C ILE A 113 30.03 -2.11 4.78
N SER A 114 30.49 -2.73 5.87
CA SER A 114 29.76 -3.86 6.46
C SER A 114 28.50 -3.41 7.20
N MET A 115 27.49 -4.27 7.27
CA MET A 115 26.25 -3.97 8.02
C MET A 115 26.51 -3.70 9.51
N GLU A 116 27.51 -4.37 10.10
CA GLU A 116 27.88 -4.19 11.50
C GLU A 116 28.49 -2.81 11.76
N GLU A 117 29.36 -2.33 10.85
CA GLU A 117 29.92 -0.99 10.91
C GLU A 117 28.84 0.09 10.71
N LEU A 118 27.90 -0.12 9.79
CA LEU A 118 26.79 0.80 9.58
C LEU A 118 25.91 0.89 10.84
N ALA A 119 25.55 -0.24 11.44
CA ALA A 119 24.78 -0.28 12.67
C ALA A 119 25.52 0.41 13.82
N ALA A 120 26.82 0.18 13.96
CA ALA A 120 27.64 0.84 14.97
C ALA A 120 27.66 2.37 14.79
N LEU A 121 27.79 2.86 13.55
CA LEU A 121 27.73 4.29 13.23
C LEU A 121 26.36 4.90 13.57
N ILE A 122 25.27 4.17 13.33
CA ILE A 122 23.91 4.61 13.69
C ILE A 122 23.75 4.69 15.22
N PHE A 123 24.20 3.67 15.96
CA PHE A 123 24.15 3.69 17.42
C PHE A 123 25.02 4.79 18.03
N GLU A 124 26.17 5.07 17.43
CA GLU A 124 27.05 6.16 17.83
C GLU A 124 26.37 7.53 17.60
N ASP A 125 25.71 7.72 16.45
CA ASP A 125 25.01 8.96 16.11
C ASP A 125 23.77 9.20 16.99
N LEU A 126 23.05 8.13 17.32
CA LEU A 126 21.93 8.16 18.28
C LEU A 126 22.38 8.38 19.73
N GLY A 127 23.69 8.47 20.00
CA GLY A 127 24.22 8.63 21.35
C GLY A 127 23.96 7.42 22.25
N LEU A 128 23.82 6.24 21.65
CA LEU A 128 23.57 4.96 22.33
C LEU A 128 24.80 4.01 22.40
N PRO A 129 26.07 4.46 22.45
CA PRO A 129 27.21 3.54 22.45
C PRO A 129 27.36 2.75 23.75
N ASN A 130 26.83 3.27 24.87
CA ASN A 130 26.96 2.69 26.21
C ASN A 130 25.58 2.53 26.88
N LEU A 131 24.71 1.70 26.30
CA LEU A 131 23.43 1.34 26.94
C LEU A 131 23.69 0.52 28.21
N GLU A 132 23.79 1.20 29.36
CA GLU A 132 23.77 0.54 30.66
C GLU A 132 22.40 -0.12 30.89
N GLN A 133 22.39 -1.37 31.36
CA GLN A 133 21.16 -2.00 31.83
C GLN A 133 20.62 -1.19 33.00
N LYS A 134 19.59 -0.35 32.75
CA LYS A 134 18.85 0.31 33.81
C LYS A 134 18.33 -0.76 34.76
N ARG A 135 18.74 -0.66 36.03
CA ARG A 135 18.26 -1.51 37.12
C ARG A 135 16.73 -1.49 37.06
N GLN A 136 16.12 -2.66 36.83
CA GLN A 136 14.66 -2.77 36.78
C GLN A 136 14.13 -2.23 38.11
N GLN A 137 13.49 -1.06 38.08
CA GLN A 137 12.80 -0.55 39.26
C GLN A 137 11.62 -1.47 39.50
N GLU A 138 11.78 -2.38 40.47
CA GLU A 138 10.68 -3.18 40.99
C GLU A 138 9.66 -2.22 41.60
N MET A 139 8.58 -1.92 40.86
CA MET A 139 7.49 -1.12 41.40
C MET A 139 6.70 -2.00 42.38
N GLN A 140 6.69 -1.58 43.64
CA GLN A 140 5.93 -2.21 44.69
C GLN A 140 4.48 -1.71 44.61
N THR A 141 3.56 -2.61 44.29
CA THR A 141 2.12 -2.32 44.35
C THR A 141 1.51 -3.02 45.56
N GLU A 142 0.73 -2.28 46.35
CA GLU A 142 -0.03 -2.85 47.47
C GLU A 142 -1.19 -3.69 46.92
N ALA A 143 -1.16 -5.00 47.16
CA ALA A 143 -2.24 -5.92 46.80
C ALA A 143 -2.94 -6.42 48.06
N VAL A 144 -4.27 -6.35 48.05
CA VAL A 144 -5.12 -6.78 49.16
C VAL A 144 -5.33 -8.29 49.08
N ARG A 145 -4.85 -9.04 50.07
CA ARG A 145 -5.11 -10.49 50.18
C ARG A 145 -6.02 -10.77 51.37
N PHE A 146 -7.13 -11.46 51.12
CA PHE A 146 -8.02 -11.95 52.18
C PHE A 146 -7.46 -13.25 52.75
N THR A 147 -6.75 -13.17 53.88
CA THR A 147 -6.02 -14.30 54.50
C THR A 147 -6.81 -14.96 55.63
N ASP A 148 -7.60 -14.20 56.37
CA ASP A 148 -8.18 -14.66 57.64
C ASP A 148 -9.70 -14.43 57.73
N VAL A 149 -10.37 -15.30 58.50
CA VAL A 149 -11.79 -15.19 58.81
C VAL A 149 -12.01 -15.28 60.32
N ARG A 150 -12.50 -14.18 60.89
CA ARG A 150 -12.70 -14.00 62.34
C ARG A 150 -14.17 -14.02 62.72
N LYS A 151 -14.46 -14.37 63.98
CA LYS A 151 -15.84 -14.35 64.53
C LYS A 151 -16.34 -12.94 64.88
N LYS A 152 -15.42 -11.97 65.01
CA LYS A 152 -15.71 -10.56 65.31
C LYS A 152 -14.94 -9.67 64.34
N GLY A 153 -15.56 -8.60 63.88
CA GLY A 153 -14.99 -7.67 62.91
C GLY A 153 -15.96 -6.55 62.54
N ALA A 154 -15.53 -5.63 61.67
CA ALA A 154 -16.38 -4.55 61.18
C ALA A 154 -17.50 -5.09 60.27
N MET A 155 -18.71 -4.55 60.39
CA MET A 155 -19.88 -5.04 59.64
C MET A 155 -19.70 -4.96 58.11
N ALA A 156 -18.90 -4.01 57.62
CA ALA A 156 -18.55 -3.88 56.21
C ALA A 156 -17.84 -5.13 55.64
N ASN A 157 -17.11 -5.87 56.48
CA ASN A 157 -16.31 -7.03 56.09
C ASN A 157 -17.01 -8.38 56.36
N LEU A 158 -18.33 -8.37 56.58
CA LEU A 158 -19.09 -9.58 56.87
C LEU A 158 -19.10 -10.56 55.68
N ASP A 159 -18.58 -11.77 55.89
CA ASP A 159 -18.74 -12.88 54.97
C ASP A 159 -20.15 -13.47 55.11
N LYS A 160 -21.08 -12.94 54.31
CA LYS A 160 -22.47 -13.39 54.30
C LYS A 160 -22.58 -14.90 54.07
N LYS A 161 -21.80 -15.45 53.13
CA LYS A 161 -21.88 -16.88 52.78
C LYS A 161 -21.43 -17.77 53.94
N ARG A 162 -20.27 -17.48 54.54
CA ARG A 162 -19.79 -18.26 55.69
C ARG A 162 -20.67 -18.08 56.93
N THR A 163 -21.22 -16.89 57.13
CA THR A 163 -22.15 -16.60 58.23
C THR A 163 -23.44 -17.42 58.10
N ILE A 164 -24.02 -17.47 56.89
CA ILE A 164 -25.20 -18.29 56.60
C ILE A 164 -24.91 -19.78 56.82
N MET A 165 -23.75 -20.27 56.35
CA MET A 165 -23.36 -21.67 56.56
C MET A 165 -23.19 -22.02 58.03
N GLU A 166 -22.59 -21.15 58.85
CA GLU A 166 -22.44 -21.40 60.29
C GLU A 166 -23.80 -21.41 61.00
N ASN A 167 -24.71 -20.49 60.63
CA ASN A 167 -26.07 -20.47 61.16
C ASN A 167 -26.82 -21.78 60.86
N ILE A 168 -26.78 -22.24 59.60
CA ILE A 168 -27.40 -23.50 59.18
C ILE A 168 -26.74 -24.67 59.92
N LYS A 169 -25.41 -24.69 60.07
CA LYS A 169 -24.70 -25.74 60.80
C LYS A 169 -25.11 -25.80 62.27
N ARG A 170 -25.28 -24.65 62.93
CA ARG A 170 -25.75 -24.56 64.31
C ARG A 170 -27.19 -25.02 64.46
N ASN A 171 -28.07 -24.68 63.52
CA ASN A 171 -29.47 -25.10 63.57
C ASN A 171 -29.62 -26.59 63.21
N ALA A 172 -28.82 -27.09 62.25
CA ALA A 172 -28.74 -28.50 61.91
C ALA A 172 -28.28 -29.36 63.10
N ALA A 173 -27.34 -28.87 63.90
CA ALA A 173 -26.95 -29.54 65.16
C ALA A 173 -28.09 -29.62 66.20
N LYS A 174 -29.15 -28.82 66.04
CA LYS A 174 -30.37 -28.85 66.85
C LYS A 174 -31.54 -29.58 66.19
N GLY A 175 -31.31 -30.19 65.02
CA GLY A 175 -32.31 -30.98 64.30
C GLY A 175 -33.11 -30.23 63.23
N ASP A 176 -32.87 -28.92 63.01
CA ASP A 176 -33.54 -28.13 61.97
C ASP A 176 -32.49 -27.46 61.07
N ALA A 177 -32.22 -28.01 59.89
CA ALA A 177 -31.21 -27.48 58.96
C ALA A 177 -31.72 -26.28 58.14
N SER A 178 -32.39 -25.32 58.79
CA SER A 178 -32.89 -24.09 58.18
C SER A 178 -32.12 -22.85 58.62
N PHE A 179 -32.10 -21.83 57.76
CA PHE A 179 -31.51 -20.53 58.07
C PHE A 179 -32.50 -19.71 58.91
N LYS A 180 -32.22 -19.60 60.22
CA LYS A 180 -33.08 -18.91 61.20
C LYS A 180 -32.24 -18.33 62.32
N ASP A 181 -32.66 -17.17 62.82
CA ASP A 181 -32.10 -16.48 63.99
C ASP A 181 -30.57 -16.36 63.99
N ILE A 182 -30.02 -15.43 63.21
CA ILE A 182 -28.57 -15.17 63.20
C ILE A 182 -28.13 -14.70 64.58
N LYS A 183 -27.22 -15.45 65.22
CA LYS A 183 -26.60 -15.06 66.48
C LYS A 183 -25.21 -14.47 66.25
N SER A 184 -24.69 -13.73 67.23
CA SER A 184 -23.34 -13.16 67.20
C SER A 184 -22.26 -14.21 66.90
N ASP A 185 -22.46 -15.44 67.33
CA ASP A 185 -21.50 -16.55 67.15
C ASP A 185 -21.48 -17.10 65.72
N ASP A 186 -22.53 -16.84 64.94
CA ASP A 186 -22.65 -17.26 63.54
C ASP A 186 -21.88 -16.30 62.62
N LEU A 187 -21.60 -15.07 63.06
CA LEU A 187 -20.96 -14.04 62.25
C LEU A 187 -19.52 -14.43 61.89
N ARG A 188 -19.17 -14.24 60.62
CA ARG A 188 -17.82 -14.44 60.09
C ARG A 188 -17.41 -13.22 59.30
N PHE A 189 -16.25 -12.65 59.61
CA PHE A 189 -15.72 -11.44 58.99
C PHE A 189 -14.42 -11.76 58.26
N LYS A 190 -14.30 -11.27 57.02
CA LYS A 190 -13.04 -11.38 56.26
C LYS A 190 -12.09 -10.28 56.69
N THR A 191 -10.88 -10.64 57.07
CA THR A 191 -9.81 -9.67 57.27
C THR A 191 -8.94 -9.68 56.03
N TRP A 192 -8.55 -8.49 55.58
CA TRP A 192 -7.56 -8.35 54.53
C TRP A 192 -6.26 -7.84 55.13
N GLU A 193 -5.16 -8.33 54.58
CA GLU A 193 -3.82 -7.85 54.90
C GLU A 193 -3.21 -7.27 53.62
N PRO A 194 -2.60 -6.08 53.69
CA PRO A 194 -1.84 -5.54 52.57
C PRO A 194 -0.61 -6.43 52.35
N THR A 195 -0.45 -6.93 51.14
CA THR A 195 0.71 -7.72 50.72
C THR A 195 1.41 -7.00 49.59
N ILE A 196 2.74 -6.93 49.64
CA ILE A 196 3.54 -6.32 48.58
C ILE A 196 3.64 -7.33 47.44
N LYS A 197 3.08 -6.98 46.27
CA LYS A 197 3.31 -7.72 45.02
C LYS A 197 4.24 -6.90 44.13
N TYR A 198 5.33 -7.54 43.71
CA TYR A 198 6.22 -6.99 42.69
C TYR A 198 5.57 -7.18 41.32
N GLN A 199 5.39 -6.10 40.57
CA GLN A 199 4.95 -6.14 39.18
C GLN A 199 6.06 -5.62 38.28
N SER A 200 6.32 -6.33 37.18
CA SER A 200 7.28 -5.90 36.17
C SER A 200 6.65 -4.82 35.28
N ASN A 201 7.42 -3.79 34.94
CA ASN A 201 7.03 -2.82 33.92
C ASN A 201 7.04 -3.51 32.56
N ALA A 202 5.87 -3.81 32.02
CA ALA A 202 5.73 -4.28 30.65
C ALA A 202 5.71 -3.06 29.72
N VAL A 203 6.54 -3.10 28.68
CA VAL A 203 6.38 -2.20 27.53
C VAL A 203 5.34 -2.84 26.62
N VAL A 204 4.22 -2.14 26.43
CA VAL A 204 3.20 -2.54 25.44
C VAL A 204 3.62 -1.93 24.10
N LEU A 205 4.26 -2.74 23.26
CA LEU A 205 4.51 -2.38 21.86
C LEU A 205 3.24 -2.66 21.06
N ALA A 206 2.45 -1.62 20.80
CA ALA A 206 1.36 -1.68 19.86
C ALA A 206 1.92 -1.44 18.44
N MET A 207 2.19 -2.52 17.71
CA MET A 207 2.58 -2.46 16.31
C MET A 207 1.35 -2.70 15.43
N MET A 208 1.17 -1.88 14.40
CA MET A 208 0.11 -2.07 13.41
C MET A 208 0.44 -3.30 12.54
N ASP A 209 -0.50 -4.23 12.43
CA ASP A 209 -0.37 -5.42 11.58
C ASP A 209 -0.58 -5.04 10.10
N VAL A 210 0.49 -4.67 9.40
CA VAL A 210 0.49 -4.38 7.94
C VAL A 210 0.68 -5.64 7.08
N SER A 211 0.46 -6.83 7.66
CA SER A 211 0.68 -8.10 6.97
C SER A 211 -0.39 -8.44 5.91
N GLY A 212 -1.54 -7.78 5.91
CA GLY A 212 -2.57 -7.91 4.87
C GLY A 212 -2.45 -6.85 3.77
N CYS A 213 -2.39 -7.22 2.49
CA CYS A 213 -2.61 -6.27 1.39
C CYS A 213 -3.39 -6.89 0.22
N HIS A 214 -4.01 -6.03 -0.59
CA HIS A 214 -4.54 -6.38 -1.90
C HIS A 214 -3.45 -6.27 -2.97
N THR A 215 -3.64 -6.96 -4.11
CA THR A 215 -2.78 -6.77 -5.28
C THR A 215 -3.25 -5.59 -6.13
N ALA A 216 -2.35 -5.01 -6.91
CA ALA A 216 -2.70 -4.05 -7.97
C ALA A 216 -3.82 -4.61 -8.88
N GLY A 217 -4.71 -3.74 -9.35
CA GLY A 217 -5.95 -4.11 -10.04
C GLY A 217 -7.19 -4.16 -9.15
N HIS A 218 -7.05 -3.99 -7.83
CA HIS A 218 -8.20 -3.89 -6.93
C HIS A 218 -8.67 -2.43 -6.85
N ASN A 219 -9.95 -2.19 -7.16
CA ASN A 219 -10.53 -0.86 -7.18
C ASN A 219 -11.16 -0.50 -5.83
N ILE A 220 -10.69 0.60 -5.26
CA ILE A 220 -11.18 1.20 -4.03
C ILE A 220 -12.17 2.31 -4.39
N GLU A 221 -13.31 2.33 -3.72
CA GLU A 221 -14.30 3.41 -3.87
C GLU A 221 -13.88 4.65 -3.07
N LEU A 222 -13.87 5.80 -3.74
CA LEU A 222 -13.59 7.09 -3.14
C LEU A 222 -14.87 7.74 -2.60
N ALA A 223 -14.72 8.81 -1.81
CA ALA A 223 -15.84 9.56 -1.23
C ALA A 223 -16.79 10.19 -2.27
N ASP A 224 -16.32 10.44 -3.49
CA ASP A 224 -17.14 10.94 -4.60
C ASP A 224 -17.89 9.83 -5.35
N GLY A 225 -17.74 8.57 -4.92
CA GLY A 225 -18.32 7.39 -5.57
C GLY A 225 -17.56 6.92 -6.81
N SER A 226 -16.44 7.55 -7.15
CA SER A 226 -15.53 7.06 -8.19
C SER A 226 -14.69 5.90 -7.67
N TYR A 227 -14.09 5.15 -8.60
CA TYR A 227 -13.22 4.02 -8.29
C TYR A 227 -11.78 4.32 -8.69
N LYS A 228 -10.85 3.99 -7.81
CA LYS A 228 -9.41 4.17 -8.01
C LYS A 228 -8.68 2.87 -7.73
N ASP A 229 -7.72 2.50 -8.58
CA ASP A 229 -6.89 1.31 -8.34
C ASP A 229 -6.08 1.51 -7.04
N VAL A 230 -5.98 0.47 -6.21
CA VAL A 230 -5.22 0.49 -4.95
C VAL A 230 -3.76 0.93 -5.14
N SER A 231 -3.16 0.65 -6.30
CA SER A 231 -1.80 1.10 -6.64
C SER A 231 -1.67 2.60 -6.92
N GLN A 232 -2.78 3.29 -7.13
CA GLN A 232 -2.83 4.73 -7.43
C GLN A 232 -3.35 5.55 -6.25
N VAL A 233 -3.85 4.91 -5.19
CA VAL A 233 -4.33 5.58 -3.98
C VAL A 233 -3.14 6.23 -3.27
N VAL A 234 -3.33 7.47 -2.84
CA VAL A 234 -2.32 8.26 -2.12
C VAL A 234 -2.85 8.73 -0.78
N GLU A 235 -1.93 9.09 0.12
CA GLU A 235 -2.28 9.68 1.41
C GLU A 235 -3.14 10.94 1.23
N GLY A 236 -4.20 11.05 2.04
CA GLY A 236 -5.18 12.12 1.96
C GLY A 236 -6.36 11.84 1.01
N ASP A 237 -6.32 10.80 0.18
CA ASP A 237 -7.50 10.37 -0.58
C ASP A 237 -8.62 9.99 0.40
N MET A 238 -9.84 10.46 0.15
CA MET A 238 -11.00 10.10 0.96
C MET A 238 -11.62 8.81 0.39
N VAL A 239 -11.58 7.73 1.16
CA VAL A 239 -12.10 6.42 0.75
C VAL A 239 -13.40 6.10 1.48
N ALA A 240 -14.27 5.33 0.83
CA ALA A 240 -15.46 4.81 1.47
C ALA A 240 -15.09 3.74 2.51
N CYS A 241 -15.68 3.84 3.70
CA CYS A 241 -15.53 2.89 4.79
C CYS A 241 -16.89 2.49 5.37
N MET A 242 -16.90 1.42 6.17
CA MET A 242 -18.07 0.99 6.93
C MET A 242 -17.88 1.39 8.39
N ASP A 243 -18.88 2.04 8.97
CA ASP A 243 -18.97 2.15 10.42
C ASP A 243 -19.76 0.96 10.96
N PHE A 244 -19.10 0.05 11.69
CA PHE A 244 -19.73 -1.14 12.26
C PHE A 244 -20.68 -0.84 13.41
N SER A 245 -20.61 0.34 14.04
CA SER A 245 -21.52 0.71 15.12
C SER A 245 -22.89 1.15 14.59
N THR A 246 -22.89 1.89 13.49
CA THR A 246 -24.10 2.40 12.83
C THR A 246 -24.54 1.55 11.64
N MET A 247 -23.68 0.63 11.18
CA MET A 247 -23.86 -0.20 9.98
C MET A 247 -24.08 0.63 8.70
N GLN A 248 -23.57 1.87 8.69
CA GLN A 248 -23.69 2.81 7.58
C GLN A 248 -22.35 3.03 6.88
N LYS A 249 -22.44 3.34 5.60
CA LYS A 249 -21.30 3.76 4.79
C LYS A 249 -20.87 5.16 5.23
N THR A 250 -19.59 5.32 5.52
CA THR A 250 -18.94 6.57 5.91
C THR A 250 -17.71 6.80 5.03
N ILE A 251 -16.98 7.89 5.28
CA ILE A 251 -15.76 8.22 4.53
C ILE A 251 -14.61 8.47 5.52
N ALA A 252 -13.41 8.05 5.15
CA ALA A 252 -12.20 8.26 5.95
C ALA A 252 -11.01 8.62 5.05
N PRO A 253 -10.08 9.46 5.52
CA PRO A 253 -8.85 9.75 4.79
C PRO A 253 -7.88 8.57 4.86
N VAL A 254 -7.18 8.32 3.76
CA VAL A 254 -6.03 7.42 3.74
C VAL A 254 -4.87 8.07 4.49
N VAL A 255 -4.43 7.45 5.58
CA VAL A 255 -3.38 8.00 6.45
C VAL A 255 -1.99 7.61 5.95
N GLU A 256 -1.84 6.39 5.45
CA GLU A 256 -0.56 5.83 5.02
C GLU A 256 -0.78 4.84 3.89
N THR A 257 0.19 4.73 2.98
CA THR A 257 0.18 3.73 1.91
C THR A 257 1.47 2.92 1.95
N PHE A 258 1.39 1.62 1.68
CA PHE A 258 2.57 0.75 1.63
C PHE A 258 2.48 -0.22 0.46
N THR A 259 3.64 -0.57 -0.08
CA THR A 259 3.79 -1.59 -1.12
C THR A 259 4.73 -2.68 -0.62
N LYS A 260 4.38 -3.94 -0.87
CA LYS A 260 5.23 -5.07 -0.51
C LYS A 260 5.19 -6.17 -1.55
N LEU A 261 6.28 -6.92 -1.64
CA LEU A 261 6.31 -8.17 -2.39
C LEU A 261 5.80 -9.31 -1.50
N ALA A 262 4.74 -9.98 -1.96
CA ALA A 262 4.19 -11.15 -1.29
C ALA A 262 4.47 -12.42 -2.10
N PRO A 263 5.03 -13.48 -1.50
CA PRO A 263 5.36 -14.71 -2.22
C PRO A 263 4.12 -15.53 -2.62
N LYS A 264 2.98 -15.30 -1.94
CA LYS A 264 1.73 -16.02 -2.16
C LYS A 264 0.56 -15.04 -2.14
N THR A 265 -0.37 -15.22 -3.07
CA THR A 265 -1.66 -14.51 -3.11
C THR A 265 -2.79 -15.54 -3.22
N LEU A 266 -3.96 -15.18 -2.70
CA LEU A 266 -5.19 -15.93 -2.83
C LEU A 266 -6.15 -15.16 -3.74
N ILE A 267 -6.91 -15.89 -4.54
CA ILE A 267 -8.00 -15.36 -5.35
C ILE A 267 -9.29 -15.80 -4.68
N LEU A 268 -10.12 -14.83 -4.28
CA LEU A 268 -11.44 -15.04 -3.71
C LEU A 268 -12.46 -14.68 -4.78
N GLU A 269 -13.23 -15.66 -5.21
CA GLU A 269 -14.31 -15.46 -6.16
C GLU A 269 -15.62 -15.34 -5.37
N THR A 270 -16.23 -14.16 -5.41
CA THR A 270 -17.57 -13.91 -4.88
C THR A 270 -18.57 -13.84 -6.03
N GLU A 271 -19.87 -13.87 -5.75
CA GLU A 271 -20.92 -13.77 -6.78
C GLU A 271 -20.79 -12.47 -7.60
N ASP A 272 -20.39 -11.37 -6.96
CA ASP A 272 -20.32 -10.04 -7.58
C ASP A 272 -18.93 -9.66 -8.07
N THR A 273 -17.86 -10.14 -7.42
CA THR A 273 -16.49 -9.64 -7.65
C THR A 273 -15.42 -10.70 -7.43
N THR A 274 -14.27 -10.52 -8.08
CA THR A 274 -13.06 -11.29 -7.80
C THR A 274 -12.06 -10.43 -7.03
N LEU A 275 -11.60 -10.93 -5.89
CA LEU A 275 -10.65 -10.25 -5.02
C LEU A 275 -9.34 -11.03 -5.02
N ARG A 276 -8.21 -10.32 -5.08
CA ARG A 276 -6.89 -10.92 -4.92
C ARG A 276 -6.15 -10.24 -3.79
N ALA A 277 -5.72 -11.03 -2.81
CA ALA A 277 -5.11 -10.53 -1.58
C ALA A 277 -4.07 -11.52 -1.02
N THR A 278 -3.25 -11.06 -0.08
CA THR A 278 -2.35 -11.92 0.68
C THR A 278 -3.12 -12.83 1.66
N PRO A 279 -2.61 -14.03 1.99
CA PRO A 279 -3.24 -14.95 2.96
C PRO A 279 -3.62 -14.31 4.30
N GLN A 280 -2.85 -13.33 4.77
CA GLN A 280 -3.05 -12.64 6.04
C GLN A 280 -4.06 -11.49 5.97
N HIS A 281 -4.55 -11.12 4.79
CA HIS A 281 -5.52 -10.03 4.64
C HIS A 281 -6.82 -10.39 5.36
N ARG A 282 -7.35 -9.48 6.19
CA ARG A 282 -8.57 -9.73 6.94
C ARG A 282 -9.80 -9.26 6.18
N TYR A 283 -10.85 -10.05 6.27
CA TYR A 283 -12.17 -9.72 5.77
C TYR A 283 -13.18 -9.81 6.91
N PHE A 284 -14.20 -8.97 6.84
CA PHE A 284 -15.33 -9.04 7.74
C PHE A 284 -16.36 -10.02 7.17
N VAL A 285 -16.73 -11.00 7.99
CA VAL A 285 -17.67 -12.07 7.62
C VAL A 285 -18.87 -11.97 8.55
N TYR A 286 -20.06 -12.05 7.98
CA TYR A 286 -21.29 -12.17 8.75
C TYR A 286 -21.51 -13.63 9.16
N ALA A 287 -21.42 -13.91 10.46
CA ALA A 287 -21.68 -15.22 11.03
C ALA A 287 -23.18 -15.34 11.36
N GLU A 288 -23.92 -16.15 10.60
CA GLU A 288 -25.37 -16.33 10.79
C GLU A 288 -25.74 -17.04 12.09
N ASP A 289 -24.86 -17.91 12.57
CA ASP A 289 -25.05 -18.72 13.77
C ASP A 289 -24.96 -17.89 15.05
N SER A 290 -24.03 -16.93 15.11
CA SER A 290 -23.91 -15.99 16.23
C SER A 290 -24.61 -14.65 16.00
N ASN A 291 -25.00 -14.36 14.75
CA ASN A 291 -25.55 -13.07 14.33
C ASN A 291 -24.57 -11.90 14.60
N GLU A 292 -23.27 -12.16 14.44
CA GLU A 292 -22.18 -11.22 14.70
C GLU A 292 -21.29 -11.04 13.47
N ILE A 293 -20.58 -9.92 13.40
CA ILE A 293 -19.54 -9.67 12.41
C ILE A 293 -18.22 -10.13 12.99
N VAL A 294 -17.55 -11.06 12.28
CA VAL A 294 -16.28 -11.64 12.70
C VAL A 294 -15.22 -11.34 11.66
N GLU A 295 -14.02 -11.00 12.12
CA GLU A 295 -12.85 -10.91 11.24
C GLU A 295 -12.29 -12.31 10.97
N LYS A 296 -12.09 -12.65 9.69
CA LYS A 296 -11.36 -13.84 9.25
C LYS A 296 -10.23 -13.46 8.32
N ARG A 297 -9.12 -14.20 8.36
CA ARG A 297 -8.05 -14.05 7.37
C ARG A 297 -8.46 -14.66 6.03
N ALA A 298 -7.88 -14.18 4.94
CA ALA A 298 -8.14 -14.70 3.60
C ALA A 298 -7.87 -16.21 3.48
N GLU A 299 -6.89 -16.74 4.23
CA GLU A 299 -6.58 -18.17 4.28
C GLU A 299 -7.55 -19.01 5.11
N GLU A 300 -8.37 -18.38 5.97
CA GLU A 300 -9.35 -19.02 6.83
C GLU A 300 -10.76 -19.02 6.20
N LEU A 301 -10.95 -18.27 5.12
CA LEU A 301 -12.23 -18.19 4.41
C LEU A 301 -12.60 -19.53 3.80
N CYS A 302 -13.85 -19.92 4.00
CA CYS A 302 -14.46 -21.12 3.44
C CYS A 302 -15.54 -20.76 2.43
N ILE A 303 -15.80 -21.67 1.48
CA ILE A 303 -16.92 -21.52 0.53
C ILE A 303 -18.22 -21.43 1.33
N GLY A 304 -18.99 -20.36 1.11
CA GLY A 304 -20.24 -20.06 1.82
C GLY A 304 -20.11 -18.98 2.90
N ASP A 305 -18.89 -18.54 3.26
CA ASP A 305 -18.71 -17.38 4.13
C ASP A 305 -19.29 -16.11 3.49
N LYS A 306 -20.13 -15.38 4.25
CA LYS A 306 -20.78 -14.14 3.79
C LYS A 306 -19.88 -12.93 4.03
N LEU A 307 -19.11 -12.56 3.01
CA LEU A 307 -18.23 -11.40 3.06
C LEU A 307 -19.03 -10.09 3.07
N ILE A 308 -18.65 -9.18 3.96
CA ILE A 308 -19.16 -7.82 4.01
C ILE A 308 -18.25 -6.95 3.14
N LEU A 309 -18.75 -6.58 1.95
CA LEU A 309 -18.04 -5.69 1.03
C LEU A 309 -18.75 -4.34 0.97
N ILE A 310 -18.00 -3.25 1.08
CA ILE A 310 -18.54 -1.88 1.04
C ILE A 310 -19.24 -1.59 -0.29
N ASN A 311 -18.75 -2.18 -1.39
CA ASN A 311 -19.33 -2.02 -2.72
C ASN A 311 -20.71 -2.66 -2.87
N SER A 312 -21.05 -3.65 -2.03
CA SER A 312 -22.34 -4.37 -2.04
C SER A 312 -23.19 -4.07 -0.79
N TRP A 313 -22.68 -3.31 0.17
CA TRP A 313 -23.41 -2.98 1.39
C TRP A 313 -24.45 -1.89 1.15
N GLY A 314 -25.68 -2.12 1.59
CA GLY A 314 -26.80 -1.23 1.29
C GLY A 314 -27.32 -1.35 -0.15
N SER A 315 -26.67 -2.13 -1.01
CA SER A 315 -27.35 -2.66 -2.20
C SER A 315 -28.28 -3.76 -1.71
N THR A 316 -29.48 -3.35 -1.27
CA THR A 316 -30.61 -4.27 -1.25
C THR A 316 -30.64 -4.95 -2.62
N SER A 317 -31.09 -6.20 -2.66
CA SER A 317 -31.56 -6.87 -3.88
C SER A 317 -32.78 -6.15 -4.49
N ALA A 318 -32.81 -4.82 -4.50
CA ALA A 318 -33.37 -4.09 -5.60
C ALA A 318 -32.44 -4.39 -6.77
N GLU A 319 -32.97 -5.02 -7.80
CA GLU A 319 -32.36 -5.05 -9.12
C GLU A 319 -31.58 -3.75 -9.32
N LYS A 320 -30.26 -3.85 -9.58
CA LYS A 320 -29.56 -2.76 -10.24
C LYS A 320 -30.31 -2.53 -11.54
N GLN A 321 -31.35 -1.69 -11.52
CA GLN A 321 -31.55 -0.76 -12.60
C GLN A 321 -30.26 0.05 -12.60
N ALA A 322 -29.26 -0.47 -13.32
CA ALA A 322 -28.26 0.36 -13.95
C ALA A 322 -29.10 1.44 -14.63
N THR A 323 -29.10 2.63 -14.04
CA THR A 323 -29.72 3.80 -14.64
C THR A 323 -28.89 4.03 -15.89
N LEU A 324 -29.34 3.42 -16.98
CA LEU A 324 -28.75 3.56 -18.30
C LEU A 324 -28.65 5.06 -18.55
N SER A 325 -27.45 5.54 -18.87
CA SER A 325 -27.34 6.91 -19.35
C SER A 325 -28.23 7.07 -20.59
N GLU A 326 -28.70 8.30 -20.86
CA GLU A 326 -29.53 8.56 -22.04
C GLU A 326 -28.87 8.05 -23.33
N ASP A 327 -27.55 8.26 -23.46
CA ASP A 327 -26.76 7.76 -24.58
C ASP A 327 -26.68 6.21 -24.61
N GLN A 328 -26.54 5.54 -23.46
CA GLN A 328 -26.56 4.07 -23.38
C GLN A 328 -27.94 3.49 -23.70
N ALA A 329 -29.02 4.11 -23.22
CA ALA A 329 -30.39 3.72 -23.52
C ALA A 329 -30.69 3.88 -25.03
N TYR A 330 -30.27 5.00 -25.61
CA TYR A 330 -30.39 5.26 -27.05
C TYR A 330 -29.63 4.21 -27.88
N MET A 331 -28.38 3.91 -27.52
CA MET A 331 -27.60 2.91 -28.24
C MET A 331 -28.14 1.49 -28.06
N LEU A 332 -28.68 1.14 -26.89
CA LEU A 332 -29.38 -0.14 -26.72
C LEU A 332 -30.61 -0.24 -27.62
N GLY A 333 -31.38 0.85 -27.76
CA GLY A 333 -32.50 0.92 -28.71
C GLY A 333 -32.04 0.67 -30.15
N ALA A 334 -30.99 1.36 -30.59
CA ALA A 334 -30.39 1.18 -31.92
C ALA A 334 -29.87 -0.26 -32.13
N LEU A 335 -29.24 -0.84 -31.10
CA LEU A 335 -28.72 -2.21 -31.14
C LEU A 335 -29.82 -3.27 -31.16
N LEU A 336 -30.96 -3.00 -30.53
CA LEU A 336 -32.14 -3.88 -30.55
C LEU A 336 -32.88 -3.88 -31.90
N GLY A 337 -32.79 -2.77 -32.65
CA GLY A 337 -33.37 -2.62 -33.98
C GLY A 337 -32.46 -3.19 -35.07
N ASP A 338 -31.44 -2.43 -35.46
CA ASP A 338 -30.57 -2.72 -36.61
C ASP A 338 -29.14 -3.15 -36.21
N GLY A 339 -28.94 -3.43 -34.92
CA GLY A 339 -27.69 -3.92 -34.37
C GLY A 339 -27.44 -5.40 -34.60
N HIS A 340 -26.16 -5.75 -34.67
CA HIS A 340 -25.70 -7.13 -34.68
C HIS A 340 -24.39 -7.23 -33.90
N ILE A 341 -24.40 -8.05 -32.85
CA ILE A 341 -23.22 -8.35 -32.04
C ILE A 341 -22.75 -9.77 -32.38
N PHE A 342 -21.56 -9.87 -32.94
CA PHE A 342 -20.89 -11.14 -33.19
C PHE A 342 -19.87 -11.39 -32.10
N VAL A 343 -19.92 -12.57 -31.47
CA VAL A 343 -18.92 -13.01 -30.50
C VAL A 343 -18.47 -14.41 -30.87
N SER A 344 -17.17 -14.55 -31.13
CA SER A 344 -16.47 -15.82 -31.33
C SER A 344 -15.13 -15.80 -30.59
N PRO A 345 -14.48 -16.95 -30.39
CA PRO A 345 -13.17 -17.03 -29.73
C PRO A 345 -12.12 -16.13 -30.39
N ASN A 346 -12.15 -16.00 -31.72
CA ASN A 346 -11.11 -15.33 -32.52
C ASN A 346 -11.52 -13.94 -33.03
N SER A 347 -12.81 -13.61 -33.07
CA SER A 347 -13.31 -12.32 -33.54
C SER A 347 -14.61 -11.94 -32.84
N SER A 348 -14.67 -10.74 -32.28
CA SER A 348 -15.89 -10.19 -31.69
C SER A 348 -16.05 -8.75 -32.14
N TYR A 349 -17.22 -8.39 -32.64
CA TYR A 349 -17.49 -7.04 -33.15
C TYR A 349 -18.97 -6.70 -33.01
N ILE A 350 -19.25 -5.40 -32.97
CA ILE A 350 -20.61 -4.85 -32.96
C ILE A 350 -20.78 -4.08 -34.27
N THR A 351 -21.94 -4.27 -34.92
CA THR A 351 -22.30 -3.52 -36.12
C THR A 351 -23.70 -2.96 -36.01
N ILE A 352 -23.91 -1.75 -36.53
CA ILE A 352 -25.24 -1.17 -36.75
C ILE A 352 -25.33 -0.82 -38.24
N THR A 353 -26.44 -1.18 -38.88
CA THR A 353 -26.68 -0.92 -40.31
C THR A 353 -27.73 0.18 -40.43
N ASP A 354 -27.47 1.21 -41.24
CA ASP A 354 -28.44 2.28 -41.52
C ASP A 354 -28.24 2.76 -42.96
N GLU A 355 -29.30 3.28 -43.57
CA GLU A 355 -29.25 3.85 -44.93
C GLU A 355 -28.73 5.29 -44.91
N SER A 356 -29.00 6.02 -43.83
CA SER A 356 -28.54 7.41 -43.65
C SER A 356 -27.11 7.46 -43.08
N GLU A 357 -26.23 8.16 -43.78
CA GLU A 357 -24.85 8.38 -43.32
C GLU A 357 -24.78 9.34 -42.13
N GLU A 358 -25.69 10.33 -42.07
CA GLU A 358 -25.81 11.25 -40.95
C GLU A 358 -26.15 10.52 -39.66
N ARG A 359 -27.06 9.53 -39.72
CA ARG A 359 -27.39 8.69 -38.55
C ARG A 359 -26.22 7.82 -38.12
N LEU A 360 -25.42 7.30 -39.06
CA LEU A 360 -24.24 6.52 -38.73
C LEU A 360 -23.16 7.37 -38.03
N LEU A 361 -23.00 8.64 -38.41
CA LEU A 361 -22.13 9.59 -37.70
C LEU A 361 -22.68 9.90 -36.30
N GLN A 362 -23.99 10.09 -36.17
CA GLN A 362 -24.62 10.27 -34.86
C GLN A 362 -24.42 9.04 -33.96
N TYR A 363 -24.63 7.82 -34.48
CA TYR A 363 -24.34 6.60 -33.73
C TYR A 363 -22.86 6.50 -33.35
N GLN A 364 -21.93 6.97 -34.20
CA GLN A 364 -20.51 6.99 -33.88
C GLN A 364 -20.24 7.87 -32.65
N GLU A 365 -20.75 9.10 -32.64
CA GLU A 365 -20.55 10.07 -31.55
C GLU A 365 -21.22 9.62 -30.25
N VAL A 366 -22.48 9.17 -30.33
CA VAL A 366 -23.23 8.71 -29.15
C VAL A 366 -22.58 7.44 -28.57
N PHE A 367 -22.13 6.51 -29.41
CA PHE A 367 -21.48 5.29 -28.93
C PHE A 367 -20.08 5.56 -28.34
N GLU A 368 -19.34 6.54 -28.89
CA GLU A 368 -18.08 7.00 -28.32
C GLU A 368 -18.29 7.68 -26.96
N ARG A 369 -19.35 8.49 -26.79
CA ARG A 369 -19.72 9.08 -25.49
C ARG A 369 -20.23 8.04 -24.48
N ALA A 370 -21.03 7.07 -24.93
CA ALA A 370 -21.64 6.04 -24.07
C ALA A 370 -20.67 4.97 -23.59
N TYR A 371 -19.73 4.56 -24.45
CA TYR A 371 -18.89 3.38 -24.24
C TYR A 371 -17.39 3.62 -24.48
N GLY A 372 -16.97 4.83 -24.87
CA GLY A 372 -15.57 5.16 -25.12
C GLY A 372 -14.97 4.47 -26.36
N VAL A 373 -15.79 3.90 -27.23
CA VAL A 373 -15.33 3.13 -28.41
C VAL A 373 -15.72 3.84 -29.69
N LYS A 374 -14.72 4.26 -30.46
CA LYS A 374 -14.95 4.88 -31.76
C LYS A 374 -15.30 3.84 -32.83
N GLY A 375 -16.41 4.07 -33.54
CA GLY A 375 -16.83 3.22 -34.66
C GLY A 375 -16.12 3.56 -35.97
N LEU A 376 -16.02 2.59 -36.87
CA LEU A 376 -15.54 2.75 -38.24
C LEU A 376 -16.71 2.54 -39.21
N ILE A 377 -17.11 3.60 -39.91
CA ILE A 377 -18.13 3.52 -40.95
C ILE A 377 -17.52 2.80 -42.15
N ARG A 378 -18.15 1.71 -42.58
CA ARG A 378 -17.74 0.93 -43.75
C ARG A 378 -18.87 0.93 -44.78
N HIS A 379 -18.48 1.20 -46.01
CA HIS A 379 -19.34 1.05 -47.17
C HIS A 379 -19.08 -0.30 -47.84
N ARG A 380 -20.12 -1.13 -48.00
CA ARG A 380 -20.05 -2.30 -48.88
C ARG A 380 -20.91 -2.04 -50.12
N PRO A 381 -20.32 -1.91 -51.31
CA PRO A 381 -21.10 -1.82 -52.54
C PRO A 381 -21.86 -3.14 -52.76
N GLY A 382 -23.16 -3.04 -52.99
CA GLY A 382 -24.09 -4.16 -53.20
C GLY A 382 -25.48 -3.65 -53.57
N PRO A 383 -26.42 -4.53 -53.94
CA PRO A 383 -27.70 -4.14 -54.55
C PRO A 383 -28.60 -3.25 -53.68
N ASN A 384 -28.37 -3.19 -52.36
CA ASN A 384 -29.15 -2.37 -51.42
C ASN A 384 -28.36 -1.20 -50.79
N ASN A 385 -27.14 -0.90 -51.28
CA ASN A 385 -26.30 0.22 -50.84
C ASN A 385 -26.18 0.43 -49.30
N ARG A 386 -26.23 -0.65 -48.51
CA ARG A 386 -26.33 -0.56 -47.04
C ARG A 386 -25.01 -0.12 -46.42
N LYS A 387 -25.02 1.03 -45.76
CA LYS A 387 -23.91 1.53 -44.95
C LYS A 387 -23.99 0.91 -43.56
N ARG A 388 -22.83 0.67 -42.94
CA ARG A 388 -22.78 0.11 -41.58
C ARG A 388 -21.63 0.71 -40.81
N ILE A 389 -21.82 0.86 -39.50
CA ILE A 389 -20.76 1.22 -38.57
C ILE A 389 -20.27 -0.02 -37.85
N HIS A 390 -18.95 -0.17 -37.72
CA HIS A 390 -18.29 -1.26 -37.02
C HIS A 390 -17.60 -0.76 -35.76
N PHE A 391 -17.90 -1.36 -34.62
CA PHE A 391 -17.19 -1.14 -33.37
C PHE A 391 -16.37 -2.39 -33.03
N ASN A 392 -15.06 -2.25 -32.98
CA ASN A 392 -14.12 -3.35 -32.79
C ASN A 392 -13.67 -3.43 -31.31
N SER A 393 -14.60 -3.81 -30.43
CA SER A 393 -14.30 -4.02 -29.01
C SER A 393 -14.84 -5.37 -28.55
N ALA A 394 -13.93 -6.35 -28.44
CA ALA A 394 -14.27 -7.69 -27.97
C ALA A 394 -14.75 -7.72 -26.51
N PRO A 395 -14.15 -6.97 -25.56
CA PRO A 395 -14.65 -6.89 -24.19
C PRO A 395 -16.08 -6.33 -24.14
N LEU A 396 -16.35 -5.25 -24.87
CA LEU A 396 -17.67 -4.61 -24.88
C LEU A 396 -18.74 -5.51 -25.52
N ALA A 397 -18.41 -6.20 -26.61
CA ALA A 397 -19.33 -7.15 -27.25
C ALA A 397 -19.74 -8.28 -26.31
N ARG A 398 -18.79 -8.82 -25.53
CA ARG A 398 -19.06 -9.86 -24.53
C ARG A 398 -19.86 -9.33 -23.35
N LEU A 399 -19.51 -8.13 -22.87
CA LEU A 399 -20.22 -7.45 -21.79
C LEU A 399 -21.69 -7.21 -22.16
N LEU A 400 -21.96 -6.62 -23.33
CA LEU A 400 -23.32 -6.33 -23.79
C LEU A 400 -24.16 -7.60 -23.98
N ILE A 401 -23.59 -8.71 -24.46
CA ILE A 401 -24.32 -9.98 -24.56
C ILE A 401 -24.58 -10.60 -23.18
N SER A 402 -23.62 -10.50 -22.25
CA SER A 402 -23.77 -11.00 -20.89
C SER A 402 -24.86 -10.24 -20.14
N GLN A 403 -24.88 -8.91 -20.28
CA GLN A 403 -25.82 -8.03 -19.61
C GLN A 403 -27.19 -8.00 -20.31
N TYR A 404 -27.23 -8.10 -21.63
CA TYR A 404 -28.44 -8.05 -22.45
C TYR A 404 -28.50 -9.24 -23.43
N PRO A 405 -28.89 -10.44 -22.97
CA PRO A 405 -28.91 -11.66 -23.78
C PRO A 405 -29.76 -11.54 -25.07
N MET A 406 -30.75 -10.65 -25.05
CA MET A 406 -31.62 -10.32 -26.19
C MET A 406 -30.89 -9.76 -27.42
N LEU A 407 -29.70 -9.17 -27.24
CA LEU A 407 -28.87 -8.64 -28.33
C LEU A 407 -28.13 -9.73 -29.13
N LYS A 408 -28.10 -10.96 -28.62
CA LYS A 408 -27.47 -12.11 -29.30
C LYS A 408 -28.29 -12.62 -30.49
N ARG A 409 -29.60 -12.38 -30.51
CA ARG A 409 -30.50 -12.88 -31.55
C ARG A 409 -30.61 -11.89 -32.70
N TYR A 410 -30.10 -12.26 -33.87
CA TYR A 410 -30.34 -11.55 -35.12
C TYR A 410 -31.80 -11.73 -35.54
N SER A 411 -32.64 -10.70 -35.37
CA SER A 411 -34.01 -10.72 -35.87
C SER A 411 -34.11 -9.83 -37.10
N ARG A 412 -34.41 -10.41 -38.27
CA ARG A 412 -34.65 -9.62 -39.50
C ARG A 412 -35.98 -8.87 -39.50
N ASN A 413 -36.93 -9.28 -38.66
CA ASN A 413 -38.25 -8.66 -38.55
C ASN A 413 -38.55 -8.40 -37.07
N ARG A 414 -38.50 -7.14 -36.64
CA ARG A 414 -39.18 -6.67 -35.43
C ARG A 414 -39.99 -5.44 -35.82
N TYR A 415 -41.07 -5.67 -36.54
CA TYR A 415 -42.21 -4.75 -36.43
C TYR A 415 -42.83 -5.03 -35.06
N ILE A 416 -42.99 -3.99 -34.24
CA ILE A 416 -43.94 -4.06 -33.13
C ILE A 416 -45.30 -4.17 -33.83
N GLU A 417 -45.91 -5.36 -33.86
CA GLU A 417 -47.31 -5.46 -34.27
C GLU A 417 -48.14 -4.63 -33.29
N PRO A 418 -48.88 -3.62 -33.75
CA PRO A 418 -49.72 -2.83 -32.87
C PRO A 418 -51.02 -3.57 -32.65
N THR A 419 -51.00 -4.66 -31.88
CA THR A 419 -52.23 -5.31 -31.39
C THR A 419 -52.63 -4.67 -30.05
N TRP A 420 -52.94 -3.37 -30.09
CA TRP A 420 -53.88 -2.78 -29.15
C TRP A 420 -55.28 -2.88 -29.75
N GLN A 421 -55.84 -4.09 -29.77
CA GLN A 421 -57.28 -4.26 -29.97
C GLN A 421 -57.95 -4.40 -28.61
N HIS A 422 -58.53 -3.28 -28.19
CA HIS A 422 -59.71 -3.13 -27.35
C HIS A 422 -60.11 -4.31 -26.46
N LEU A 423 -59.78 -4.20 -25.18
CA LEU A 423 -60.67 -4.66 -24.11
C LEU A 423 -61.89 -3.74 -24.09
N SER A 424 -62.87 -4.02 -24.96
CA SER A 424 -64.22 -3.48 -24.87
C SER A 424 -65.24 -4.61 -24.93
N GLY A 425 -65.72 -4.99 -23.75
CA GLY A 425 -67.10 -5.44 -23.53
C GLY A 425 -67.44 -6.90 -23.87
N TYR A 426 -68.40 -7.38 -23.07
CA TYR A 426 -69.09 -8.69 -23.11
C TYR A 426 -68.32 -9.83 -22.46
N SER A 427 -68.86 -10.56 -21.48
CA SER A 427 -70.14 -10.49 -20.73
C SER A 427 -70.08 -11.56 -19.65
#